data_AF-A0A821K3Z4-F1
#
_entry.id   AF-A0A821K3Z4-F1
#
_cell.length_a   1.000
_cell.length_b   1.000
_cell.length_c   1.000
_cell.angle_alpha   90.00
_cell.angle_beta   90.00
_cell.angle_gamma   90.00
#
_symmetry.space_group_name_H-M   'P 1'
#
loop_
_entity.id
_entity.type
_entity.pdbx_description
1 polymer ?
#
loop_
_entity_poly.entity_id
_entity_poly.type
_entity_poly.pdbx_seq_one_letter_code
_entity_poly.pdbx_strand_id
1 'polypeptide(L)' 'NIPANATWAQNGVTIAGGHGRGNATNQLSYPWGLFVDDDQTGVIADYWNHRIMQWKNGDTTNGQVVAGGKG' A
#
# COMPACT_ATOMS: atom_id res chain seq x y z
N ASN A 1 15.14 -4.89 -16.66
CA ASN A 1 16.05 -3.85 -17.17
C ASN A 1 15.28 -2.55 -17.30
N ILE A 2 15.54 -1.58 -16.43
CA ILE A 2 15.01 -0.21 -16.56
C ILE A 2 16.01 0.56 -17.43
N PRO A 3 15.59 1.19 -18.54
CA PRO A 3 16.52 1.87 -19.45
C PRO A 3 17.14 3.11 -18.79
N ALA A 4 18.36 3.47 -19.18
CA ALA A 4 19.12 4.58 -18.59
C ALA A 4 18.45 5.96 -18.77
N ASN A 5 17.49 6.07 -19.68
CA ASN A 5 16.69 7.27 -19.93
C ASN A 5 15.25 7.15 -19.42
N ALA A 6 14.93 6.17 -18.56
CA ALA A 6 13.62 6.07 -17.96
C ALA A 6 13.30 7.32 -17.16
N THR A 7 12.30 8.07 -17.60
CA THR A 7 11.72 9.18 -16.84
C THR A 7 10.51 8.63 -16.08
N TRP A 8 10.55 8.73 -14.75
CA TRP A 8 9.36 8.50 -13.93
C TRP A 8 8.43 9.70 -14.08
N ALA A 9 7.13 9.45 -14.15
CA ALA A 9 6.15 10.53 -14.18
C ALA A 9 6.29 11.37 -12.91
N GLN A 10 6.46 12.69 -13.04
CA GLN A 10 6.54 13.59 -11.87
C GLN A 10 5.23 13.67 -11.07
N ASN A 11 4.15 13.08 -11.58
CA ASN A 11 2.81 13.07 -11.00
C ASN A 11 2.53 11.74 -10.28
N GLY A 12 3.44 11.29 -9.42
CA GLY A 12 3.21 10.12 -8.59
C GLY A 12 1.95 10.31 -7.72
N VAL A 13 1.15 9.25 -7.59
CA VAL A 13 -0.03 9.23 -6.72
C VAL A 13 0.22 8.32 -5.53
N THR A 14 -0.22 8.74 -4.34
CA THR A 14 -0.20 7.89 -3.15
C THR A 14 -1.33 6.87 -3.26
N ILE A 15 -0.99 5.60 -3.41
CA ILE A 15 -1.97 4.51 -3.50
C ILE A 15 -2.25 3.83 -2.17
N ALA A 16 -1.42 4.04 -1.15
CA ALA A 16 -1.60 3.46 0.18
C ALA A 16 -1.00 4.36 1.27
N GLY A 17 -1.66 4.45 2.42
CA GLY A 17 -1.24 5.29 3.54
C GLY A 17 -1.55 6.78 3.32
N GLY A 18 -0.63 7.67 3.71
CA GLY A 18 -0.79 9.13 3.59
C GLY A 18 -1.65 9.79 4.69
N HIS A 19 -2.33 9.01 5.52
CA HIS A 19 -3.25 9.50 6.56
C HIS A 19 -2.69 9.38 7.99
N GLY A 20 -1.35 9.36 8.11
CA GLY A 20 -0.65 9.14 9.38
C GLY A 20 -0.65 7.69 9.84
N ARG A 21 0.03 7.44 10.96
CA ARG A 21 0.10 6.12 11.59
C ARG A 21 -1.20 5.80 12.32
N GLY A 22 -1.74 4.60 12.13
CA GLY A 22 -2.93 4.12 12.85
C GLY A 22 -3.47 2.80 12.31
N ASN A 23 -4.65 2.39 12.76
CA ASN A 23 -5.27 1.10 12.42
C ASN A 23 -6.56 1.23 11.58
N ALA A 24 -6.96 2.43 11.20
CA ALA A 24 -8.04 2.62 10.23
C ALA A 24 -7.65 2.00 8.87
N THR A 25 -8.64 1.75 8.01
CA THR A 25 -8.44 1.15 6.68
C THR A 25 -7.62 2.02 5.73
N ASN A 26 -7.54 3.32 5.99
CA ASN A 26 -6.72 4.27 5.23
C ASN A 26 -5.37 4.59 5.90
N GLN A 27 -5.05 3.91 7.00
CA GLN A 27 -3.82 4.09 7.78
C GLN A 27 -2.97 2.81 7.80
N LEU A 28 -1.68 2.98 8.05
CA LEU A 28 -0.71 1.91 8.23
C LEU A 28 0.07 2.13 9.53
N SER A 29 0.64 1.09 10.11
CA SER A 29 1.47 1.12 11.31
C SER A 29 2.71 0.27 11.11
N TYR A 30 3.86 0.94 10.90
CA TYR A 30 5.16 0.32 10.63
C TYR A 30 5.11 -0.77 9.54
N PRO A 31 4.64 -0.47 8.32
CA PRO A 31 4.60 -1.46 7.25
C PRO A 31 6.01 -1.93 6.86
N TRP A 32 6.19 -3.23 6.61
CA TRP A 32 7.53 -3.83 6.35
C TRP A 32 7.67 -4.47 4.97
N GLY A 33 6.58 -4.97 4.39
CA GLY A 33 6.59 -5.62 3.07
C GLY A 33 5.60 -4.96 2.13
N LEU A 34 5.98 -4.83 0.86
CA LEU A 34 5.14 -4.35 -0.23
C LEU A 34 5.32 -5.28 -1.44
N PHE A 35 4.20 -5.69 -2.01
CA PHE A 35 4.11 -6.34 -3.31
C PHE A 35 3.11 -5.57 -4.18
N VAL A 36 3.35 -5.52 -5.49
CA VAL A 36 2.44 -4.93 -6.47
C VAL A 36 2.27 -5.93 -7.60
N ASP A 37 1.03 -6.26 -7.94
CA ASP A 37 0.71 -7.15 -9.06
C ASP A 37 0.59 -6.40 -10.40
N ASP A 38 0.33 -7.16 -11.48
CA ASP A 38 0.21 -6.62 -12.84
C ASP A 38 -0.99 -5.67 -13.01
N ASP A 39 -2.01 -5.78 -12.15
CA ASP A 39 -3.16 -4.87 -12.08
C ASP A 39 -2.87 -3.60 -11.28
N GLN A 40 -1.61 -3.40 -10.84
CA GLN A 40 -1.15 -2.32 -9.96
C GLN A 40 -1.85 -2.32 -8.60
N THR A 41 -2.32 -3.47 -8.14
CA THR A 41 -2.85 -3.65 -6.80
C THR A 41 -1.69 -3.86 -5.83
N GLY A 42 -1.60 -3.00 -4.81
CA GLY A 42 -0.62 -3.10 -3.75
C GLY A 42 -1.09 -4.03 -2.63
N VAL A 43 -0.21 -4.92 -2.16
CA VAL A 43 -0.40 -5.73 -0.95
C VAL A 43 0.70 -5.37 0.04
N ILE A 44 0.30 -4.94 1.23
CA ILE A 44 1.19 -4.38 2.24
C ILE A 44 1.08 -5.19 3.54
N ALA A 45 2.24 -5.59 4.07
CA ALA A 45 2.33 -6.15 5.41
C ALA A 45 2.36 -5.00 6.43
N ASP A 46 1.20 -4.74 7.05
CA ASP A 46 0.98 -3.71 8.06
C ASP A 46 1.34 -4.28 9.45
N TYR A 47 2.65 -4.36 9.70
CA TYR A 47 3.25 -5.21 10.72
C TYR A 47 2.74 -4.95 12.14
N TRP A 48 2.67 -3.70 12.60
CA TRP A 48 2.19 -3.39 13.96
C TRP A 48 0.67 -3.51 14.11
N ASN A 49 -0.08 -3.53 13.02
CA ASN A 49 -1.51 -3.78 13.05
C ASN A 49 -1.83 -5.27 12.83
N HIS A 50 -0.79 -6.13 12.74
CA HIS A 50 -0.93 -7.58 12.59
C HIS A 50 -1.85 -7.98 11.44
N ARG A 51 -1.78 -7.26 10.31
CA ARG A 51 -2.67 -7.45 9.17
C ARG A 51 -1.96 -7.31 7.83
N ILE A 52 -2.56 -7.90 6.81
CA ILE A 52 -2.20 -7.71 5.41
C ILE A 52 -3.29 -6.86 4.77
N MET A 53 -2.88 -5.77 4.15
CA MET A 53 -3.77 -4.81 3.52
C MET A 53 -3.61 -4.84 2.01
N GLN A 54 -4.72 -4.76 1.29
CA GLN A 54 -4.75 -4.61 -0.16
C GLN A 54 -5.25 -3.21 -0.54
N TRP A 55 -4.58 -2.55 -1.47
CA TRP A 55 -5.01 -1.31 -2.12
C TRP A 55 -5.06 -1.50 -3.61
N LYS A 56 -6.27 -1.36 -4.17
CA LYS A 56 -6.47 -1.45 -5.62
C LYS A 56 -5.95 -0.18 -6.29
N ASN A 57 -5.47 -0.32 -7.52
CA ASN A 57 -5.09 0.83 -8.32
C ASN A 57 -6.25 1.85 -8.41
N GLY A 58 -5.95 3.13 -8.18
CA GLY A 58 -6.92 4.21 -8.16
C GLY A 58 -7.73 4.37 -6.87
N ASP A 59 -7.73 3.40 -5.94
CA ASP A 59 -8.34 3.57 -4.61
C ASP A 59 -7.31 4.18 -3.66
N THR A 60 -7.34 5.51 -3.54
CA THR A 60 -6.46 6.26 -2.64
C THR A 60 -7.09 6.50 -1.28
N THR A 61 -8.33 6.03 -1.07
CA THR A 61 -9.15 6.42 0.08
C THR A 61 -9.13 5.36 1.16
N ASN A 62 -9.27 4.08 0.82
CA ASN A 62 -9.32 2.99 1.80
C ASN A 62 -8.70 1.69 1.28
N GLY A 63 -7.88 1.07 2.12
CA GLY A 63 -7.41 -0.30 1.89
C GLY A 63 -8.39 -1.32 2.44
N GLN A 64 -8.26 -2.56 1.99
CA GLN A 64 -9.03 -3.70 2.46
C GLN A 64 -8.14 -4.64 3.26
N VAL A 65 -8.60 -5.09 4.44
CA VAL A 65 -7.91 -6.15 5.19
C VAL A 65 -8.16 -7.47 4.47
N VAL A 66 -7.11 -8.11 3.96
CA VAL A 66 -7.20 -9.40 3.26
C VAL A 66 -6.71 -10.58 4.09
N ALA A 67 -5.96 -10.31 5.17
CA ALA A 67 -5.60 -11.30 6.19
C ALA A 67 -5.24 -10.62 7.54
N GLY A 68 -5.41 -11.33 8.66
CA GLY A 68 -5.03 -10.85 9.99
C GLY A 68 -6.00 -9.84 10.63
N GLY A 69 -5.48 -8.95 11.48
CA GLY A 69 -6.24 -7.86 12.13
C GLY A 69 -6.80 -8.18 13.52
N LYS A 70 -6.35 -9.27 14.16
CA LYS A 70 -6.74 -9.68 15.52
C LYS A 70 -5.54 -9.87 16.48
N GLY A 71 -4.40 -9.23 16.17
CA GLY A 71 -3.23 -9.21 17.04
C GLY A 71 -3.26 -8.03 18.00
#